data_AF-A0A540NED9-F1
#
_entry.id   AF-A0A540NED9-F1
#
_cell.length_a   1.000
_cell.length_b   1.000
_cell.length_c   1.000
_cell.angle_alpha   90.00
_cell.angle_beta   90.00
_cell.angle_gamma   90.00
#
_symmetry.space_group_name_H-M   'P 1'
#
loop_
_entity.id
_entity.type
_entity.pdbx_description
1 polymer ?
#
loop_
_entity_poly.entity_id
_entity_poly.type
_entity_poly.pdbx_seq_one_letter_code
_entity_poly.pdbx_strand_id
1 'polypeptide(L)'
;MYLGIKKLEFNTYYTSLAAKFRNSGQTCVCANRIIVQEGIYEKFMDAFVKAVQNLQVGDGFSEGVVQVVTHASIVIAFLVSRAYAWNHHYVTLV
;
A
#
# COMPACT_ATOMS: atom_id res chain seq x y z
N MET A 1 20.28 17.14 -14.34
CA MET A 1 20.75 15.89 -13.72
C MET A 1 19.64 14.83 -13.82
N TYR A 2 19.27 14.47 -15.05
CA TYR A 2 18.40 13.33 -15.31
C TYR A 2 19.30 12.11 -15.45
N LEU A 3 19.49 11.40 -14.35
CA LEU A 3 20.21 10.14 -14.35
C LEU A 3 19.40 9.12 -15.16
N GLY A 4 20.08 8.49 -16.12
CA GLY A 4 19.51 7.57 -17.08
C GLY A 4 18.70 6.46 -16.42
N ILE A 5 17.45 6.35 -16.85
CA ILE A 5 16.49 5.31 -16.48
C ILE A 5 16.87 4.02 -17.22
N LYS A 6 18.04 3.47 -16.91
CA LYS A 6 18.50 2.15 -17.35
C LYS A 6 18.87 1.30 -16.13
N LYS A 7 17.84 0.93 -15.36
CA LYS A 7 17.71 -0.26 -14.48
C LYS A 7 16.48 -0.05 -13.60
N LEU A 8 15.29 -0.21 -14.19
CA LEU A 8 14.01 -0.26 -13.47
C LEU A 8 13.74 -1.69 -12.94
N GLU A 9 14.78 -2.40 -12.50
CA GLU A 9 14.69 -3.70 -11.82
C GLU A 9 15.12 -3.55 -10.35
N PHE A 10 14.60 -2.53 -9.68
CA PHE A 10 14.73 -2.40 -8.23
C PHE A 10 13.30 -2.36 -7.66
N ASN A 11 12.72 -3.55 -7.47
CA ASN A 11 11.47 -3.86 -6.75
C ASN A 11 10.63 -2.62 -6.38
N THR A 12 10.00 -2.00 -7.38
CA THR A 12 9.26 -0.73 -7.23
C THR A 12 8.13 -0.81 -6.22
N TYR A 13 7.65 -2.01 -5.91
CA TYR A 13 6.65 -2.26 -4.86
C TYR A 13 7.16 -1.93 -3.45
N TYR A 14 8.48 -1.97 -3.18
CA TYR A 14 9.02 -1.77 -1.83
C TYR A 14 8.83 -0.34 -1.32
N THR A 15 9.09 0.67 -2.16
CA THR A 15 8.88 2.07 -1.80
C THR A 15 7.39 2.39 -1.67
N SER A 16 6.55 1.81 -2.52
CA SER A 16 5.09 1.89 -2.40
C SER A 16 4.58 1.27 -1.10
N LEU A 17 5.14 0.13 -0.67
CA LEU A 17 4.79 -0.52 0.59
C LEU A 17 5.10 0.39 1.78
N ALA A 18 6.30 0.96 1.81
CA ALA A 18 6.69 1.91 2.86
C ALA A 18 5.81 3.18 2.83
N ALA A 19 5.54 3.74 1.65
CA ALA A 19 4.73 4.94 1.50
C ALA A 19 3.25 4.74 1.91
N LYS A 20 2.70 3.54 1.72
CA LYS A 20 1.32 3.22 2.10
C LYS A 20 1.19 2.81 3.57
N PHE A 21 2.10 1.96 4.07
CA PHE A 21 1.93 1.24 5.33
C PHE A 21 2.85 1.69 6.47
N ARG A 22 3.77 2.64 6.24
CA ARG A 22 4.49 3.27 7.37
C ARG A 22 3.48 3.90 8.33
N ASN A 23 3.66 3.65 9.63
CA ASN A 23 2.72 4.07 10.68
C ASN A 23 1.27 3.61 10.41
N SER A 24 1.11 2.46 9.76
CA SER A 24 -0.20 1.92 9.33
C SER A 24 -1.00 2.86 8.43
N GLY A 25 -0.31 3.69 7.65
CA GLY A 25 -0.93 4.65 6.73
C GLY A 25 -1.55 5.85 7.43
N GLN A 26 -1.38 5.98 8.75
CA GLN A 26 -1.83 7.13 9.54
C GLN A 26 -0.79 8.25 9.44
N THR A 27 -0.57 8.76 8.23
CA THR A 27 0.36 9.84 7.96
C THR A 27 -0.23 10.75 6.89
N CYS A 28 -0.09 12.07 7.05
CA CYS A 28 -0.64 13.05 6.12
C CYS A 28 -0.14 12.90 4.68
N VAL A 29 1.00 12.25 4.48
CA VAL A 29 1.66 12.04 3.18
C VAL A 29 1.62 10.58 2.71
N CYS A 30 0.75 9.74 3.27
CA CYS A 30 0.66 8.35 2.86
C CYS A 30 0.12 8.20 1.42
N ALA A 31 0.61 7.19 0.71
CA ALA A 31 0.21 6.93 -0.67
C ALA A 31 -1.20 6.32 -0.73
N ASN A 32 -2.25 7.14 -0.75
CA ASN A 32 -3.64 6.64 -0.81
C ASN A 32 -4.07 6.15 -2.19
N ARG A 33 -3.39 6.60 -3.24
CA ARG A 33 -3.57 6.13 -4.62
C ARG A 33 -2.20 5.83 -5.21
N ILE A 34 -2.05 4.65 -5.79
CA ILE A 34 -0.83 4.18 -6.45
C ILE A 34 -1.21 3.92 -7.90
N ILE A 35 -0.60 4.66 -8.83
CA ILE A 35 -0.81 4.52 -10.27
C ILE A 35 0.37 3.73 -10.83
N VAL A 36 0.09 2.67 -11.58
CA VAL A 36 1.09 1.74 -12.10
C VAL A 36 0.93 1.65 -13.60
N GLN A 37 2.04 1.66 -14.34
CA GLN A 37 2.01 1.53 -15.79
C GLN A 37 1.51 0.14 -16.19
N GLU A 38 0.58 0.09 -17.15
CA GLU A 38 -0.15 -1.12 -17.56
C GLU A 38 0.77 -2.33 -17.84
N GLY A 39 1.89 -2.12 -18.54
CA GLY A 39 2.84 -3.18 -18.90
C GLY A 39 3.56 -3.84 -17.73
N ILE A 40 3.52 -3.25 -16.53
CA ILE A 40 4.09 -3.83 -15.30
C ILE A 40 3.06 -4.07 -14.20
N TYR A 41 1.77 -3.81 -14.46
CA TYR A 41 0.71 -3.85 -13.45
C TYR A 41 0.64 -5.21 -12.73
N GLU A 42 0.51 -6.30 -13.47
CA GLU A 42 0.37 -7.65 -12.91
C GLU A 42 1.58 -8.02 -12.04
N LYS A 43 2.79 -7.82 -12.57
CA LYS A 43 4.04 -8.13 -11.85
C LYS A 43 4.18 -7.30 -10.57
N PHE A 44 3.80 -6.02 -10.63
CA PHE A 44 3.81 -5.14 -9.46
C PHE A 44 2.77 -5.59 -8.43
N MET A 45 1.53 -5.85 -8.87
CA MET A 45 0.42 -6.20 -7.98
C MET A 45 0.70 -7.51 -7.24
N ASP A 46 1.18 -8.54 -7.96
CA ASP A 46 1.57 -9.82 -7.38
C ASP A 46 2.64 -9.66 -6.29
N ALA A 47 3.69 -8.90 -6.58
CA ALA A 47 4.78 -8.67 -5.64
C ALA A 47 4.32 -7.80 -4.45
N PHE A 48 3.50 -6.79 -4.70
CA PHE A 48 2.97 -5.88 -3.70
C PHE A 48 2.04 -6.62 -2.73
N VAL A 49 1.08 -7.40 -3.22
CA VAL A 49 0.16 -8.17 -2.37
C VAL A 49 0.92 -9.18 -1.50
N LYS A 50 1.88 -9.91 -2.07
CA LYS A 50 2.74 -10.83 -1.30
C LYS A 50 3.50 -10.11 -0.19
N ALA A 51 4.03 -8.92 -0.46
CA ALA A 51 4.72 -8.13 0.53
C ALA A 51 3.79 -7.60 1.64
N VAL A 52 2.57 -7.17 1.29
CA VAL A 52 1.55 -6.73 2.25
C VAL A 52 1.13 -7.86 3.19
N GLN A 53 0.95 -9.07 2.66
CA GLN A 53 0.58 -10.25 3.45
C GLN A 53 1.63 -10.64 4.51
N ASN A 54 2.88 -10.25 4.30
CA ASN A 54 3.99 -10.51 5.24
C ASN A 54 4.14 -9.43 6.32
N LEU A 55 3.33 -8.37 6.33
CA LEU A 55 3.39 -7.33 7.36
C LEU A 55 2.82 -7.85 8.69
N GLN A 56 3.59 -7.70 9.76
CA GLN A 56 3.18 -8.08 11.11
C GLN A 56 2.33 -6.98 11.77
N VAL A 57 1.13 -7.34 12.19
CA VAL A 57 0.16 -6.49 12.90
C VAL A 57 0.08 -6.95 14.34
N GLY A 58 0.22 -6.04 15.30
CA GLY A 58 0.20 -6.40 16.72
C GLY A 58 0.43 -5.21 17.64
N ASP A 59 0.89 -5.51 18.86
CA ASP A 59 1.32 -4.49 19.82
C ASP A 59 2.59 -3.79 19.31
N GLY A 60 2.58 -2.45 19.30
CA GLY A 60 3.70 -1.63 18.83
C GLY A 60 4.98 -1.74 19.66
N PHE A 61 4.92 -2.34 20.86
CA PHE A 61 6.10 -2.65 21.66
C PHE A 61 6.68 -4.04 21.40
N SER A 62 5.98 -4.90 20.64
CA SER A 62 6.47 -6.24 20.31
C SER A 62 7.50 -6.20 19.19
N GLU A 63 8.54 -7.03 19.32
CA GLU A 63 9.60 -7.11 18.31
C GLU A 63 9.04 -7.60 16.95
N GLY A 64 9.46 -6.93 15.88
CA GLY A 64 9.03 -7.27 14.51
C GLY A 64 7.63 -6.76 14.12
N VAL A 65 6.84 -6.19 15.05
CA VAL A 65 5.56 -5.56 14.72
C VAL A 65 5.80 -4.20 14.08
N VAL A 66 5.27 -4.00 12.88
CA VAL A 66 5.42 -2.75 12.11
C VAL A 66 4.09 -2.02 11.90
N GLN A 67 2.97 -2.64 12.28
CA GLN A 67 1.63 -2.10 12.12
C GLN A 67 0.91 -2.01 13.47
N VAL A 68 0.41 -0.82 13.80
CA VAL A 68 -0.31 -0.53 15.04
C VAL A 68 -1.75 -0.16 14.74
N VAL A 69 -2.68 -0.67 15.56
CA VAL A 69 -4.11 -0.37 15.46
C VAL A 69 -4.45 0.72 16.47
N THR A 70 -5.12 1.78 16.04
CA THR A 70 -5.61 2.84 16.93
C THR A 70 -7.11 3.05 16.74
N HIS A 71 -7.74 3.86 17.60
CA HIS A 71 -9.17 4.16 17.49
C HIS A 71 -9.55 4.77 16.11
N ALA A 72 -8.61 5.44 15.44
CA ALA A 72 -8.80 5.97 14.09
C ALA A 72 -9.03 4.87 13.02
N SER A 73 -8.63 3.62 13.31
CA SER A 73 -8.82 2.47 12.42
C SER A 73 -10.29 2.03 12.30
N ILE A 74 -11.19 2.42 13.22
CA ILE A 74 -12.61 2.04 13.15
C ILE A 74 -13.29 2.62 11.90
N VAL A 75 -12.89 3.82 11.48
CA VAL A 75 -13.43 4.46 10.27
C VAL A 75 -13.04 3.68 9.01
N ILE A 76 -11.90 2.99 9.02
CA ILE A 76 -11.42 2.23 7.85
C ILE A 76 -12.41 1.12 7.50
N ALA A 77 -12.97 0.41 8.49
CA ALA A 77 -13.95 -0.66 8.23
C ALA A 77 -15.19 -0.11 7.51
N PHE A 78 -15.70 1.06 7.92
CA PHE A 78 -16.80 1.73 7.25
C PHE A 78 -16.45 2.16 5.81
N LEU A 79 -15.26 2.73 5.61
CA LEU A 79 -14.80 3.14 4.28
C LEU A 79 -14.64 1.96 3.33
N VAL A 80 -14.14 0.83 3.83
CA VAL A 80 -14.01 -0.42 3.06
C VAL A 80 -15.39 -0.98 2.69
N SER A 81 -16.32 -1.06 3.64
CA SER A 81 -17.70 -1.49 3.36
C SER A 81 -18.38 -0.61 2.31
N ARG A 82 -18.14 0.70 2.33
CA ARG A 82 -18.61 1.61 1.28
C ARG A 82 -17.96 1.34 -0.07
N ALA A 83 -16.65 1.07 -0.10
CA ALA A 83 -15.95 0.76 -1.35
C ALA A 83 -16.51 -0.51 -2.03
N TYR A 84 -16.79 -1.56 -1.25
CA TYR A 84 -17.44 -2.78 -1.75
C TYR A 84 -18.86 -2.51 -2.28
N ALA A 85 -19.65 -1.72 -1.54
CA ALA A 85 -21.03 -1.38 -1.95
C ALA A 85 -21.07 -0.55 -3.26
N TRP A 86 -20.00 0.20 -3.56
CA TRP A 86 -19.88 1.02 -4.78
C TRP A 86 -19.14 0.31 -5.93
N ASN A 87 -19.00 -1.02 -5.85
CA ASN A 87 -18.51 -1.91 -6.90
C ASN A 87 -17.18 -1.46 -7.56
N HIS A 88 -16.15 -1.16 -6.76
CA HIS A 88 -14.74 -0.99 -7.18
C HIS A 88 -14.44 -0.12 -8.42
N HIS A 89 -15.36 0.74 -8.89
CA HIS A 89 -15.21 1.49 -10.15
C HIS A 89 -13.98 2.42 -10.22
N TYR A 90 -13.25 2.59 -9.12
CA TYR A 90 -12.03 3.39 -9.03
C TYR A 90 -10.72 2.59 -8.96
N VAL A 91 -10.76 1.25 -8.99
CA VAL A 91 -9.57 0.38 -8.89
C VAL A 91 -8.95 0.06 -10.26
N THR A 92 -9.69 0.27 -11.35
CA THR A 92 -9.27 -0.07 -12.72
C THR A 92 -9.34 1.10 -13.71
N LEU A 93 -9.71 2.30 -13.23
CA LEU A 93 -9.87 3.50 -14.06
C LEU A 93 -9.15 4.69 -13.40
N VAL A 94 -7.81 4.63 -13.34
CA VAL A 94 -6.85 5.65 -13.81
C VAL A 94 -5.47 5.01 -13.91
#